data_AF-A0A1H9JLG8-F1
#
_entry.id   AF-A0A1H9JLG8-F1
#
_cell.length_a   1.000
_cell.length_b   1.000
_cell.length_c   1.000
_cell.angle_alpha   90.00
_cell.angle_beta   90.00
_cell.angle_gamma   90.00
#
_symmetry.space_group_name_H-M   'P 1'
#
loop_
_entity.id
_entity.type
_entity.pdbx_description
1 polymer ?
#
loop_
_entity_poly.entity_id
_entity_poly.type
_entity_poly.pdbx_seq_one_letter_code
_entity_poly.pdbx_strand_id
1 'polypeptide(L)' 'MLDDLLPLEDRPRTLFDSIKPTSPALMSALDDVNGRFGKKTMVLASEGMARSWQLRADHRSPRYTTRLTDLPVVR' A
#
# COMPACT_ATOMS: atom_id res chain seq x y z
N MET A 1 -15.92 36.03 24.15
CA MET A 1 -15.92 34.79 24.94
C MET A 1 -15.97 33.64 23.94
N LEU A 2 -15.19 32.57 24.14
CA LEU A 2 -15.21 31.36 23.29
C LEU A 2 -16.24 30.40 23.88
N ASP A 3 -17.50 30.53 23.47
CA ASP A 3 -18.61 29.70 23.97
C ASP A 3 -18.91 28.48 23.08
N ASP A 4 -18.16 28.29 21.99
CA ASP A 4 -18.48 27.30 20.93
C ASP A 4 -17.38 26.23 20.74
N LEU A 5 -16.60 25.97 21.80
CA LEU A 5 -15.60 24.89 21.81
C LEU A 5 -16.27 23.55 22.12
N LEU A 6 -16.24 22.65 21.14
CA LEU A 6 -16.69 21.27 21.28
C LEU A 6 -15.49 20.34 21.56
N PRO A 7 -15.71 19.23 22.30
CA PRO A 7 -14.75 18.14 22.39
C PRO A 7 -14.32 17.65 21.01
N LEU A 8 -13.07 17.19 20.89
CA LEU A 8 -12.51 16.78 19.60
C LEU A 8 -13.23 15.56 19.02
N GLU A 9 -13.72 14.65 19.85
CA GLU A 9 -14.59 13.54 19.43
C GLU A 9 -15.93 14.01 18.82
N ASP A 10 -16.41 15.17 19.28
CA ASP A 10 -17.68 15.78 18.88
C ASP A 10 -17.51 16.82 17.76
N ARG A 11 -16.27 16.96 17.25
CA ARG A 11 -15.98 17.90 16.17
C ARG A 11 -16.76 17.50 14.91
N PRO A 12 -17.36 18.45 14.20
CA PRO A 12 -17.94 18.17 12.90
C PRO A 12 -16.86 17.64 11.94
N ARG A 13 -17.16 16.54 11.24
CA ARG A 13 -16.29 16.04 10.17
C ARG A 13 -16.29 17.01 9.00
N THR A 14 -15.13 17.20 8.41
CA THR A 14 -14.91 18.11 7.29
C THR A 14 -14.93 17.35 5.96
N LEU A 15 -15.14 18.08 4.87
CA LEU A 15 -15.17 17.54 3.50
C LEU A 15 -13.86 16.87 3.07
N PHE A 16 -12.79 17.10 3.83
CA PHE A 16 -11.46 16.54 3.62
C PHE A 16 -11.10 15.47 4.67
N ASP A 17 -12.03 15.10 5.57
CA ASP A 17 -11.83 13.98 6.49
C ASP A 17 -11.94 12.66 5.72
N SER A 18 -10.80 12.16 5.25
CA SER A 18 -10.69 10.90 4.52
C SER A 18 -10.38 9.74 5.46
N ILE A 19 -11.39 9.06 6.01
CA ILE A 19 -11.08 7.82 6.76
C ILE A 19 -12.16 6.75 6.52
N LYS A 20 -11.85 5.83 5.60
CA LYS A 20 -12.47 4.50 5.59
C LYS A 20 -11.91 3.74 6.79
N PRO A 21 -12.73 3.13 7.66
CA PRO A 21 -12.21 2.23 8.68
C PRO A 21 -11.55 1.04 7.99
N THR A 22 -10.23 0.98 8.05
CA THR A 22 -9.49 -0.18 7.57
C THR A 22 -9.73 -1.32 8.56
N SER A 23 -10.63 -2.24 8.21
CA SER A 23 -10.88 -3.43 9.04
C SER A 23 -9.64 -4.33 9.02
N PRO A 24 -9.03 -4.62 10.19
CA PRO A 24 -7.86 -5.51 10.26
C PRO A 24 -8.18 -6.91 9.75
N ALA A 25 -9.39 -7.41 10.03
CA ALA A 25 -9.87 -8.70 9.56
C ALA A 25 -10.02 -8.74 8.04
N LEU A 26 -10.49 -7.64 7.43
CA LEU A 26 -10.59 -7.51 5.98
C LEU A 26 -9.20 -7.54 5.33
N MET A 27 -8.23 -6.81 5.89
CA MET A 27 -6.85 -6.81 5.38
C MET A 27 -6.23 -8.20 5.48
N SER A 28 -6.40 -8.88 6.61
CA SER A 28 -5.90 -10.24 6.79
C SER A 28 -6.48 -11.21 5.76
N ALA A 29 -7.80 -11.18 5.52
CA ALA A 29 -8.43 -12.04 4.53
C ALA A 29 -7.93 -11.75 3.10
N LEU A 30 -7.71 -10.48 2.77
CA LEU A 30 -7.18 -10.07 1.47
C LEU A 30 -5.72 -10.55 1.29
N ASP A 31 -4.92 -10.49 2.35
CA ASP A 31 -3.54 -10.98 2.36
C ASP A 31 -3.48 -12.50 2.26
N ASP A 32 -4.37 -13.23 2.94
CA ASP A 32 -4.43 -14.69 2.88
C ASP A 32 -4.78 -15.17 1.46
N VAL A 33 -5.75 -14.52 0.82
CA VAL A 33 -6.14 -14.83 -0.57
C VAL A 33 -4.98 -14.53 -1.52
N ASN A 34 -4.32 -13.36 -1.38
CA ASN A 34 -3.17 -13.01 -2.20
C ASN A 34 -1.94 -13.90 -1.92
N GLY A 35 -1.77 -14.40 -0.70
CA GLY A 35 -0.73 -15.35 -0.34
C GLY A 35 -0.93 -16.70 -1.03
N ARG A 36 -2.18 -17.17 -1.10
CA ARG A 36 -2.53 -18.46 -1.70
C ARG A 36 -2.55 -18.45 -3.22
N PHE A 37 -3.07 -17.39 -3.84
CA PHE A 37 -3.32 -17.34 -5.29
C PHE A 37 -2.37 -16.41 -6.05
N GLY A 38 -1.39 -15.81 -5.36
CA GLY A 38 -0.43 -14.90 -5.96
C GLY A 38 -0.73 -13.42 -5.68
N LYS A 39 0.31 -12.59 -5.79
CA LYS A 39 0.24 -11.17 -5.44
C LYS A 39 -0.74 -10.43 -6.35
N LYS A 40 -1.60 -9.60 -5.75
CA LYS A 40 -2.62 -8.77 -6.43
C LYS A 40 -3.66 -9.57 -7.20
N THR A 41 -3.90 -10.83 -6.80
CA THR A 41 -5.02 -11.61 -7.32
C THR A 41 -6.35 -11.02 -6.85
N MET A 42 -6.39 -10.45 -5.65
CA MET A 42 -7.51 -9.69 -5.12
C MET A 42 -7.04 -8.31 -4.65
N VAL A 43 -7.63 -7.26 -5.21
CA VAL A 43 -7.32 -5.86 -4.87
C VAL A 43 -8.63 -5.10 -4.63
N LEU A 44 -8.55 -4.02 -3.87
CA LEU A 44 -9.71 -3.15 -3.68
C LEU A 44 -10.08 -2.50 -5.00
N ALA A 45 -11.37 -2.51 -5.34
CA ALA A 45 -11.86 -1.84 -6.56
C ALA A 45 -11.50 -0.34 -6.59
N SER A 46 -11.41 0.31 -5.42
CA SER A 46 -10.99 1.71 -5.28
C SER A 46 -9.51 1.97 -5.59
N GLU A 47 -8.67 0.94 -5.64
CA GLU A 47 -7.26 1.08 -6.05
C GLU A 47 -7.11 1.17 -7.58
N GLY A 48 -8.18 0.90 -8.33
CA GLY A 48 -8.19 0.89 -9.79
C GLY A 48 -7.59 -0.38 -10.39
N MET A 49 -8.27 -0.94 -11.41
CA MET A 49 -7.82 -2.17 -12.07
C MET A 49 -6.67 -1.96 -13.07
N ALA A 50 -6.53 -0.77 -13.64
CA ALA A 50 -5.53 -0.45 -14.64
C ALA A 50 -4.48 0.50 -14.07
N ARG A 51 -3.25 0.02 -13.90
CA ARG A 51 -2.09 0.91 -13.68
C ARG A 51 -1.63 1.40 -15.04
N SER A 52 -2.00 2.63 -15.41
CA SER A 52 -1.51 3.27 -16.64
C SER A 52 0.01 3.41 -16.65
N TRP A 53 0.64 3.44 -15.48
CA TRP A 53 2.08 3.56 -15.31
C TRP A 53 2.63 2.39 -14.49
N GLN A 54 3.45 1.57 -15.13
CA GLN A 54 4.23 0.52 -14.47
C GLN A 54 5.71 0.86 -14.61
N LEU A 55 6.46 0.77 -13.51
CA LEU A 55 7.91 0.94 -13.54
C LEU A 55 8.53 -0.14 -14.43
N ARG A 56 9.07 0.25 -15.59
CA ARG A 56 9.86 -0.63 -16.45
C ARG A 56 11.31 -0.61 -15.95
N ALA A 57 11.75 -1.70 -15.35
CA ALA A 57 13.09 -1.86 -14.80
C ALA A 57 13.89 -2.91 -15.58
N ASP A 58 13.72 -2.94 -16.91
CA ASP A 58 14.30 -3.97 -17.78
C ASP A 58 15.84 -3.96 -17.76
N HIS A 59 16.46 -2.81 -17.49
CA HIS A 59 17.91 -2.63 -17.41
C HIS A 59 18.42 -2.35 -15.99
N ARG A 60 17.86 -3.01 -14.98
CA ARG A 60 18.32 -2.81 -13.60
C ARG A 60 19.73 -3.38 -13.42
N SER A 61 20.63 -2.62 -12.79
CA SER A 61 21.93 -3.14 -12.39
C SER A 61 21.78 -4.25 -11.33
N PRO A 62 22.72 -5.22 -11.28
CA PRO A 62 22.77 -6.22 -10.23
C PRO A 62 22.95 -5.58 -8.85
N ARG A 63 22.52 -6.28 -7.80
CA ARG A 63 22.42 -5.70 -6.45
C ARG A 63 23.71 -5.87 -5.67
N TYR A 64 24.80 -5.27 -6.17
CA TYR A 64 26.17 -5.47 -5.68
C TYR A 64 26.35 -5.30 -4.16
N THR A 65 25.57 -4.45 -3.51
CA THR A 65 25.70 -4.16 -2.06
C THR A 65 24.76 -4.97 -1.17
N THR A 66 23.72 -5.59 -1.73
CA THR A 66 22.68 -6.26 -0.93
C THR A 66 22.56 -7.75 -1.23
N ARG A 67 23.26 -8.26 -2.25
CA ARG A 67 23.20 -9.66 -2.65
C ARG A 67 24.55 -10.13 -3.18
N LEU A 68 25.21 -11.01 -2.43
CA LEU A 68 26.56 -11.49 -2.74
C LEU A 68 26.62 -12.28 -4.06
N THR A 69 25.55 -12.99 -4.43
CA THR A 69 25.46 -13.75 -5.69
C THR A 69 25.44 -12.89 -6.95
N ASP A 70 25.19 -11.59 -6.80
CA ASP A 70 25.11 -10.65 -7.91
C ASP A 70 26.48 -10.01 -8.21
N LEU A 71 27.54 -10.37 -7.47
CA LEU A 71 28.89 -9.86 -7.68
C LEU A 71 29.58 -10.51 -8.89
N PRO A 72 30.35 -9.75 -9.69
CA PRO A 72 31.13 -10.30 -10.79
C PRO A 72 32.24 -11.22 -10.27
N VAL A 73 32.37 -12.40 -10.89
CA VAL A 73 33.40 -13.39 -10.56
C VAL A 73 34.54 -13.28 -11.55
N VAL A 74 35.76 -13.10 -11.05
CA VAL A 74 36.99 -13.12 -11.86
C VAL A 74 37.49 -14.58 -11.94
N ARG A 75 37.84 -15.04 -13.14
CA ARG A 75 38.50 -16.33 -13.39
C ARG A 75 39.95 -16.12 -13.78
#